data_AF-A0A3N2HQY3-F1
#
_entry.id   AF-A0A3N2HQY3-F1
#
_cell.length_a   1.000
_cell.length_b   1.000
_cell.length_c   1.000
_cell.angle_alpha   90.00
_cell.angle_beta   90.00
_cell.angle_gamma   90.00
#
_symmetry.space_group_name_H-M   'P 1'
#
loop_
_entity.id
_entity.type
_entity.pdbx_description
1 polymer ?
#
loop_
_entity_poly.entity_id
_entity_poly.type
_entity_poly.pdbx_seq_one_letter_code
_entity_poly.pdbx_strand_id
1 'polypeptide(L)'
;MADQKKLKKSAAKAYDKAEDAVTDARAAVAEAKRRAKKLAKKSRPSVKPLENALDDAASGLKDAKKTAKGAGQATKSSTTTTPAEPRSIYTPPLPDIDETSVQLPDGHDAHVDLHAQTLVALRALARTKGVTNVSRYTKAALIEKIEQA
;
A
#
# COMPACT_ATOMS: atom_id res chain seq x y z
N MET A 1 21.01 -42.85 -44.25
CA MET A 1 19.91 -42.00 -44.79
C MET A 1 18.65 -41.98 -43.93
N ALA A 2 18.30 -43.05 -43.19
CA ALA A 2 17.05 -43.11 -42.40
C ALA A 2 16.98 -42.12 -41.23
N ASP A 3 18.10 -41.85 -40.56
CA ASP A 3 18.13 -41.00 -39.36
C ASP A 3 17.94 -39.51 -39.66
N GLN A 4 18.44 -39.02 -40.80
CA GLN A 4 18.15 -37.65 -41.25
C GLN A 4 16.65 -37.43 -41.51
N LYS A 5 15.93 -38.44 -42.02
CA LYS A 5 14.48 -38.33 -42.29
C LYS A 5 13.67 -38.26 -41.00
N LYS A 6 14.10 -38.98 -39.95
CA LYS A 6 13.49 -38.92 -38.61
C LYS A 6 13.77 -37.59 -37.92
N LEU A 7 14.99 -37.07 -38.00
CA LEU A 7 15.36 -35.76 -37.46
C LEU A 7 14.55 -34.62 -38.10
N LYS A 8 14.41 -34.61 -39.43
CA LYS A 8 13.58 -33.62 -40.14
C LYS A 8 12.11 -33.65 -39.72
N LYS A 9 11.53 -34.85 -39.54
CA LYS A 9 10.15 -35.00 -39.04
C LYS A 9 9.98 -34.53 -37.60
N SER A 10 10.97 -34.79 -36.74
CA SER A 10 10.95 -34.33 -35.35
C SER A 10 11.06 -32.81 -35.28
N ALA A 11 11.93 -32.20 -36.09
CA ALA A 11 12.10 -30.76 -36.16
C ALA A 11 10.83 -30.06 -36.65
N ALA A 12 10.17 -30.60 -37.67
CA ALA A 12 8.88 -30.07 -38.15
C ALA A 12 7.81 -30.10 -37.05
N LYS A 13 7.65 -31.23 -36.35
CA LYS A 13 6.69 -31.35 -35.24
C LYS A 13 6.99 -30.41 -34.07
N ALA A 14 8.27 -30.17 -33.78
CA ALA A 14 8.68 -29.24 -32.74
C ALA A 14 8.37 -27.79 -33.14
N TYR A 15 8.54 -27.46 -34.42
CA TYR A 15 8.20 -26.14 -34.96
C TYR A 15 6.69 -25.89 -34.92
N ASP A 16 5.88 -26.85 -35.37
CA ASP A 16 4.41 -26.73 -35.34
C ASP A 16 3.91 -26.51 -33.90
N LYS A 17 4.45 -27.27 -32.93
CA LYS A 17 4.11 -27.11 -31.51
C LYS A 17 4.54 -25.77 -30.94
N ALA A 18 5.65 -25.21 -31.43
CA ALA A 18 6.11 -23.89 -31.02
C ALA A 18 5.22 -22.78 -31.58
N GLU A 19 4.74 -22.90 -32.82
CA GLU A 19 3.79 -21.94 -33.39
C GLU A 19 2.44 -21.98 -32.66
N ASP A 20 1.92 -23.16 -32.34
CA ASP A 20 0.69 -23.30 -31.54
C ASP A 20 0.86 -22.65 -30.14
N ALA A 21 2.00 -22.85 -29.48
CA ALA A 21 2.26 -22.21 -28.20
C ALA A 21 2.37 -20.67 -28.30
N VAL A 22 2.96 -20.15 -29.39
CA VAL A 22 3.07 -18.71 -29.62
C VAL A 22 1.71 -18.08 -29.92
N THR A 23 0.86 -18.77 -30.67
CA THR A 23 -0.49 -18.28 -30.97
C THR A 23 -1.38 -18.25 -29.73
N ASP A 24 -1.33 -19.30 -28.89
CA ASP A 24 -2.05 -19.34 -27.61
C ASP A 24 -1.55 -18.26 -26.64
N ALA A 25 -0.23 -18.07 -26.53
CA ALA A 25 0.35 -17.00 -25.72
C ALA A 25 -0.11 -15.61 -26.19
N ARG A 26 -0.16 -15.37 -27.51
CA ARG A 26 -0.68 -14.11 -28.07
C ARG A 26 -2.16 -13.93 -27.77
N ALA A 27 -2.96 -14.98 -27.86
CA ALA A 27 -4.38 -14.93 -27.51
C ALA A 27 -4.60 -14.60 -26.03
N ALA A 28 -3.86 -15.24 -25.14
CA ALA A 28 -3.88 -14.98 -23.70
C ALA A 28 -3.49 -13.54 -23.36
N VAL A 29 -2.44 -13.00 -24.01
CA VAL A 29 -2.03 -11.59 -23.84
C VAL A 29 -3.09 -10.62 -24.33
N ALA A 30 -3.74 -10.90 -25.47
CA ALA A 30 -4.83 -10.07 -25.98
C ALA A 30 -6.03 -10.07 -25.03
N GLU A 31 -6.37 -11.22 -24.46
CA GLU A 31 -7.44 -11.34 -23.48
C GLU A 31 -7.13 -10.60 -22.17
N ALA A 32 -5.90 -10.74 -21.66
CA ALA A 32 -5.40 -10.02 -20.49
C ALA A 32 -5.47 -8.49 -20.70
N LYS A 33 -5.05 -7.98 -21.87
CA LYS A 33 -5.19 -6.56 -22.23
C LYS A 33 -6.65 -6.10 -22.23
N ARG A 34 -7.59 -6.91 -22.75
CA ARG A 34 -9.02 -6.57 -22.74
C ARG A 34 -9.59 -6.54 -21.32
N ARG A 35 -9.22 -7.50 -20.47
CA ARG A 35 -9.61 -7.51 -19.04
C ARG A 35 -9.06 -6.28 -18.31
N ALA A 36 -7.77 -5.97 -18.49
CA ALA A 36 -7.14 -4.79 -17.91
C ALA A 36 -7.83 -3.49 -18.34
N LYS A 37 -8.16 -3.33 -19.63
CA LYS A 37 -8.88 -2.14 -20.13
C LYS A 37 -10.29 -2.02 -19.52
N LYS A 38 -10.99 -3.14 -19.31
CA LYS A 38 -12.32 -3.15 -18.66
C LYS A 38 -12.22 -2.79 -17.16
N LEU A 39 -11.25 -3.34 -16.46
CA LEU A 39 -10.96 -3.00 -15.05
C LEU A 39 -10.58 -1.52 -14.90
N ALA A 40 -9.73 -1.00 -15.78
CA ALA A 40 -9.36 0.42 -15.78
C ALA A 40 -10.54 1.36 -16.04
N LYS A 41 -11.54 0.95 -16.84
CA LYS A 41 -12.78 1.73 -17.02
C LYS A 41 -13.70 1.68 -15.80
N LYS A 42 -13.79 0.54 -15.12
CA LYS A 42 -14.64 0.35 -13.94
C LYS A 42 -14.05 0.94 -12.65
N SER A 43 -12.72 0.98 -12.56
CA SER A 43 -11.98 1.44 -11.37
C SER A 43 -11.63 2.92 -11.40
N ARG A 44 -11.98 3.67 -12.46
CA ARG A 44 -11.85 5.12 -12.43
C ARG A 44 -12.98 5.66 -11.56
N PRO A 45 -12.72 6.19 -10.34
CA PRO A 45 -13.70 7.07 -9.72
C PRO A 45 -14.02 8.16 -10.74
N SER A 46 -15.28 8.55 -10.86
CA SER A 46 -15.68 9.70 -11.66
C SER A 46 -15.01 10.92 -11.04
N VAL A 47 -13.80 11.24 -11.51
CA VAL A 47 -13.12 12.46 -11.14
C VAL A 47 -13.93 13.54 -11.84
N LYS A 48 -14.80 14.22 -11.08
CA LYS A 48 -15.30 15.52 -11.52
C LYS A 48 -14.10 16.33 -12.00
N PRO A 49 -14.18 17.09 -13.11
CA PRO A 49 -13.07 17.89 -13.60
C PRO A 49 -12.39 18.60 -12.43
N LEU A 50 -11.06 18.51 -12.34
CA LEU A 50 -10.28 19.06 -11.23
C LEU A 50 -10.63 20.53 -10.96
N GLU A 51 -11.06 21.27 -11.99
CA GLU A 51 -11.61 22.63 -11.90
C GLU A 51 -12.76 22.74 -10.89
N ASN A 52 -13.76 21.85 -10.96
CA ASN A 52 -14.90 21.87 -10.03
C ASN A 52 -14.48 21.51 -8.58
N ALA A 53 -13.47 20.65 -8.42
CA ALA A 53 -12.95 20.29 -7.10
C ALA A 53 -12.15 21.44 -6.45
N LEU A 54 -11.48 22.26 -7.27
CA LEU A 54 -10.80 23.47 -6.82
C LEU A 54 -11.80 24.58 -6.47
N ASP A 55 -12.88 24.72 -7.22
CA ASP A 55 -13.96 25.68 -6.93
C ASP A 55 -14.72 25.32 -5.63
N ASP A 56 -15.03 24.04 -5.40
CA ASP A 56 -15.62 23.55 -4.15
C ASP A 56 -14.68 23.78 -2.94
N ALA A 57 -13.38 23.56 -3.11
CA ALA A 57 -12.39 23.80 -2.05
C ALA A 57 -12.20 25.31 -1.76
N ALA A 58 -12.20 26.15 -2.80
CA ALA A 58 -12.06 27.59 -2.68
C ALA A 58 -13.28 28.26 -2.04
N SER A 59 -14.48 27.74 -2.30
CA SER A 59 -15.72 28.20 -1.66
C SER A 59 -15.77 27.81 -0.18
N GLY A 60 -15.43 26.56 0.17
CA GLY A 60 -15.35 26.11 1.57
C GLY A 60 -14.34 26.91 2.43
N LEU A 61 -13.22 27.35 1.84
CA LEU A 61 -12.22 28.17 2.55
C LEU A 61 -12.74 29.57 2.91
N LYS A 62 -13.65 30.14 2.10
CA LYS A 62 -14.26 31.45 2.38
C LYS A 62 -15.26 31.37 3.53
N ASP A 63 -16.02 30.29 3.63
CA ASP A 63 -16.98 30.08 4.73
C ASP A 63 -16.29 29.79 6.07
N ALA A 64 -15.17 29.06 6.05
CA ALA A 64 -14.33 28.83 7.24
C ALA A 64 -13.71 30.13 7.77
N LYS A 65 -13.34 31.08 6.89
CA LYS A 65 -12.79 32.38 7.31
C LYS A 65 -13.85 33.28 7.96
N LYS A 66 -15.14 33.14 7.59
CA LYS A 66 -16.24 33.93 8.15
C LYS A 66 -16.63 33.45 9.55
N THR A 67 -16.52 32.15 9.82
CA THR A 67 -16.81 31.54 11.13
C THR A 67 -15.70 31.79 12.17
N ALA A 68 -14.43 31.89 11.76
CA ALA A 68 -13.32 32.19 12.67
C ALA A 68 -13.30 33.64 13.22
N LYS A 69 -13.96 34.61 12.55
CA LYS A 69 -13.97 36.01 13.00
C LYS A 69 -14.97 36.30 14.13
N GLY A 70 -15.83 35.35 14.48
CA GLY A 70 -16.84 35.49 15.53
C GLY A 70 -16.41 35.03 16.93
N ALA A 71 -15.28 34.32 17.08
CA ALA A 71 -14.89 33.66 18.33
C ALA A 71 -13.86 34.44 19.18
N GLY A 72 -13.50 35.68 18.79
CA GLY A 72 -12.41 36.45 19.39
C GLY A 72 -12.76 37.30 20.63
N GLN A 73 -13.79 36.95 21.40
CA GLN A 73 -14.20 37.74 22.57
C GLN A 73 -14.46 36.84 23.79
N ALA A 74 -13.40 36.38 24.45
CA ALA A 74 -13.44 36.09 25.89
C ALA A 74 -12.04 35.93 26.49
N THR A 75 -11.84 36.61 27.62
CA THR A 75 -10.80 36.45 28.66
C THR A 75 -9.49 37.24 28.49
N LYS A 76 -9.47 38.34 29.28
CA LYS A 76 -8.41 39.30 29.56
C LYS A 76 -7.73 38.89 30.89
N SER A 77 -6.40 39.06 30.95
CA SER A 77 -5.56 39.43 32.13
C SER A 77 -5.45 38.38 33.26
N SER A 78 -4.33 38.20 33.99
CA SER A 78 -3.38 39.17 34.51
C SER A 78 -2.02 38.54 34.91
N THR A 79 -0.99 39.39 34.88
CA THR A 79 0.45 39.40 35.22
C THR A 79 0.95 38.60 36.45
N THR A 80 2.17 38.04 36.38
CA THR A 80 3.31 38.29 37.32
C THR A 80 4.60 37.54 36.95
N THR A 81 5.71 38.25 37.07
CA THR A 81 7.12 37.92 36.83
C THR A 81 7.71 37.05 37.96
N THR A 82 8.51 36.02 37.62
CA THR A 82 9.71 35.54 38.36
C THR A 82 10.39 34.39 37.56
N PRO A 83 11.73 34.33 37.50
CA PRO A 83 12.46 33.29 36.76
C PRO A 83 12.75 32.09 37.66
N ALA A 84 12.06 30.97 37.46
CA ALA A 84 12.31 29.75 38.22
C ALA A 84 12.04 28.50 37.37
N GLU A 85 13.13 27.77 37.12
CA GLU A 85 13.27 26.38 36.64
C GLU A 85 12.56 25.97 35.34
N PRO A 86 13.17 25.10 34.51
CA PRO A 86 12.48 24.55 33.35
C PRO A 86 11.32 23.70 33.86
N ARG A 87 10.13 24.32 33.90
CA ARG A 87 8.85 23.65 34.13
C ARG A 87 8.85 22.40 33.27
N SER A 88 8.75 21.25 33.92
CA SER A 88 8.50 19.96 33.30
C SER A 88 7.32 20.11 32.35
N ILE A 89 7.63 20.31 31.07
CA ILE A 89 6.67 20.31 29.99
C ILE A 89 6.07 18.91 30.05
N TYR A 90 4.78 18.83 30.42
CA TYR A 90 4.04 17.60 30.40
C TYR A 90 4.22 16.99 29.00
N THR A 91 5.09 16.00 28.93
CA THR A 91 5.34 15.25 27.71
C THR A 91 4.33 14.12 27.77
N PRO A 92 3.27 14.14 26.94
CA PRO A 92 2.29 13.08 26.95
C PRO A 92 3.02 11.75 26.72
N PRO A 93 2.61 10.67 27.39
CA PRO A 93 3.20 9.35 27.16
C PRO A 93 3.12 9.04 25.66
N LEU A 94 4.27 8.64 25.11
CA LEU A 94 4.36 8.22 23.72
C LEU A 94 3.44 7.01 23.55
N PRO A 95 2.62 6.93 22.48
CA PRO A 95 1.78 5.75 22.25
C PRO A 95 2.68 4.51 22.20
N ASP A 96 2.27 3.46 22.91
CA ASP A 96 2.91 2.14 22.81
C ASP A 96 2.89 1.73 21.34
N ILE A 97 4.07 1.65 20.74
CA ILE A 97 4.23 1.18 19.37
C ILE A 97 4.22 -0.35 19.48
N ASP A 98 3.32 -1.02 18.76
CA ASP A 98 3.27 -2.47 18.71
C ASP A 98 4.50 -3.00 17.95
N GLU A 99 5.60 -3.16 18.68
CA GLU A 99 6.90 -3.60 18.15
C GLU A 99 6.95 -5.13 18.08
N THR A 100 7.24 -5.68 16.90
CA THR A 100 7.60 -7.10 16.76
C THR A 100 9.06 -7.24 16.39
N SER A 101 9.77 -8.10 17.11
CA SER A 101 11.13 -8.51 16.77
C SER A 101 11.09 -9.41 15.54
N VAL A 102 11.71 -8.96 14.45
CA VAL A 102 11.96 -9.78 13.27
C VAL A 102 13.43 -10.13 13.28
N GLN A 103 13.73 -11.42 13.30
CA GLN A 103 15.11 -11.90 13.21
C GLN A 103 15.58 -11.74 11.77
N LEU A 104 16.51 -10.81 11.54
CA LEU A 104 17.14 -10.64 10.24
C LEU A 104 18.07 -11.82 9.95
N PRO A 105 18.35 -12.12 8.67
CA PRO A 105 19.28 -13.19 8.29
C PRO A 105 20.71 -13.01 8.82
N ASP A 106 21.06 -11.80 9.28
CA ASP A 106 22.33 -11.47 9.95
C ASP A 106 22.33 -11.75 11.47
N GLY A 107 21.27 -12.37 12.02
CA GLY A 107 21.20 -12.73 13.43
C GLY A 107 20.92 -11.57 14.40
N HIS A 108 20.62 -10.38 13.88
CA HIS A 108 20.17 -9.24 14.67
C HIS A 108 18.63 -9.17 14.72
N ASP A 109 18.06 -9.04 15.91
CA ASP A 109 16.64 -8.75 16.09
C ASP A 109 16.40 -7.28 15.76
N ALA A 110 15.75 -7.03 14.62
CA ALA A 110 15.25 -5.70 14.30
C ALA A 110 13.82 -5.59 14.84
N HIS A 111 13.62 -4.63 15.73
CA HIS A 111 12.29 -4.19 16.11
C HIS A 111 11.70 -3.43 14.91
N VAL A 112 10.66 -4.00 14.29
CA VAL A 112 10.01 -3.36 13.15
C VAL A 112 8.58 -3.01 13.49
N ASP A 113 8.25 -1.72 13.40
CA ASP A 113 6.88 -1.23 13.53
C ASP A 113 6.02 -1.78 12.39
N LEU A 114 5.11 -2.70 12.72
CA LEU A 114 4.19 -3.33 11.77
C LEU A 114 3.21 -2.34 11.13
N HIS A 115 2.82 -1.31 11.89
CA HIS A 115 1.87 -0.30 11.44
C HIS A 115 2.50 0.65 10.43
N ALA A 116 3.80 0.95 10.54
CA ALA A 116 4.55 1.71 9.54
C ALA A 116 4.81 0.91 8.24
N GLN A 117 4.72 -0.42 8.28
CA GLN A 117 5.06 -1.23 7.10
C GLN A 117 4.06 -1.14 5.95
N THR A 118 4.58 -1.41 4.75
CA THR A 118 3.76 -1.61 3.56
C THR A 118 3.11 -2.99 3.58
N LEU A 119 1.98 -3.14 2.87
CA LEU A 119 1.26 -4.41 2.77
C LEU A 119 2.13 -5.51 2.13
N VAL A 120 3.05 -5.16 1.24
CA VAL A 120 4.00 -6.10 0.62
C VAL A 120 5.00 -6.63 1.65
N ALA A 121 5.56 -5.74 2.48
CA ALA A 121 6.50 -6.13 3.53
C ALA A 121 5.82 -7.01 4.60
N LEU A 122 4.61 -6.66 5.03
CA LEU A 122 3.81 -7.49 5.95
C LEU A 122 3.52 -8.88 5.37
N ARG A 123 3.21 -8.99 4.07
CA ARG A 123 3.05 -10.31 3.44
C ARG A 123 4.33 -11.12 3.40
N ALA A 124 5.49 -10.49 3.24
CA ALA A 124 6.77 -11.18 3.29
C ALA A 124 7.05 -11.69 4.72
N LEU A 125 6.85 -10.85 5.73
CA LEU A 125 7.00 -11.23 7.14
C LEU A 125 6.01 -12.33 7.56
N ALA A 126 4.77 -12.23 7.13
CA ALA A 126 3.77 -13.26 7.41
C ALA A 126 4.21 -14.62 6.83
N ARG A 127 4.84 -14.65 5.64
CA ARG A 127 5.37 -15.90 5.06
C ARG A 127 6.57 -16.44 5.84
N THR A 128 7.48 -15.58 6.32
CA THR A 128 8.63 -16.03 7.12
C THR A 128 8.18 -16.60 8.46
N LYS A 129 7.07 -16.09 9.01
CA LYS A 129 6.40 -16.63 10.21
C LYS A 129 5.46 -17.82 9.93
N GLY A 130 5.41 -18.33 8.70
CA GLY A 130 4.59 -19.52 8.36
C GLY A 130 3.09 -19.26 8.16
N VAL A 131 2.65 -18.01 8.13
CA VAL A 131 1.25 -17.65 7.82
C VAL A 131 0.96 -17.91 6.34
N THR A 132 -0.06 -18.73 6.06
CA THR A 132 -0.50 -19.04 4.69
C THR A 132 -1.63 -18.11 4.23
N ASN A 133 -1.96 -18.11 2.94
CA ASN A 133 -3.05 -17.29 2.35
C ASN A 133 -2.92 -15.76 2.57
N VAL A 134 -1.68 -15.25 2.72
CA VAL A 134 -1.37 -13.82 2.98
C VAL A 134 -1.92 -12.81 1.96
N SER A 135 -2.36 -13.26 0.78
CA SER A 135 -2.99 -12.41 -0.23
C SER A 135 -4.43 -12.02 0.09
N ARG A 136 -5.12 -12.83 0.92
CA ARG A 136 -6.54 -12.64 1.26
C ARG A 136 -6.76 -11.72 2.46
N TYR A 137 -5.74 -11.52 3.27
CA TYR A 137 -5.82 -10.69 4.47
C TYR A 137 -5.64 -9.20 4.15
N THR A 138 -6.40 -8.38 4.87
CA THR A 138 -6.23 -6.92 4.90
C THR A 138 -4.96 -6.56 5.67
N LYS A 139 -4.51 -5.29 5.61
CA LYS A 139 -3.33 -4.84 6.35
C LYS A 139 -3.46 -5.14 7.85
N ALA A 140 -4.59 -4.78 8.47
CA ALA A 140 -4.84 -5.02 9.89
C ALA A 140 -4.82 -6.51 10.24
N ALA A 141 -5.48 -7.36 9.44
CA ALA A 141 -5.50 -8.80 9.69
C ALA A 141 -4.11 -9.45 9.52
N LEU A 142 -3.24 -8.90 8.66
CA LEU A 142 -1.85 -9.35 8.55
C LEU A 142 -1.04 -9.00 9.81
N ILE A 143 -1.23 -7.80 10.35
CA ILE A 143 -0.56 -7.34 11.58
C ILE A 143 -0.92 -8.27 12.74
N GLU A 144 -2.23 -8.47 12.97
CA GLU A 144 -2.72 -9.38 14.02
C GLU A 144 -2.19 -10.81 13.86
N LYS A 145 -2.13 -11.32 12.62
CA LYS A 145 -1.59 -12.66 12.35
C LYS A 145 -0.08 -12.77 12.55
N ILE A 146 0.66 -11.68 12.34
CA ILE A 146 2.10 -11.62 12.59
C ILE A 146 2.38 -11.52 14.09
N GLU A 147 1.52 -10.84 14.86
CA GLU A 147 1.64 -10.77 16.32
C GLU A 147 1.29 -12.10 17.00
N GLN A 148 0.32 -12.83 16.46
CA GLN A 148 -0.10 -14.14 16.98
C GLN A 148 0.82 -15.31 16.59
N ALA A 149 1.76 -15.11 15.66
CA ALA A 149 2.64 -16.14 15.09
C ALA A 149 4.07 -16.04 15.61
#